data_AF-A0AAV0QNE1-F1
#
_entry.id   AF-A0AAV0QNE1-F1
#
_cell.length_a   1.000
_cell.length_b   1.000
_cell.length_c   1.000
_cell.angle_alpha   90.00
_cell.angle_beta   90.00
_cell.angle_gamma   90.00
#
_symmetry.space_group_name_H-M   'P 1'
#
loop_
_entity.id
_entity.type
_entity.pdbx_description
1 polymer ?
#
loop_
_entity_poly.entity_id
_entity_poly.type
_entity_poly.pdbx_seq_one_letter_code
_entity_poly.pdbx_strand_id
1 'polypeptide(L)'
;MATNCLQLVRLLIEQSCSRSELGVVCRNIRRLVEERRGSFSHVYREANEAAHIMAHARTRWDERIVWMDRPPIYLVDQIKLDDVAANSD
;
A
#
# COMPACT_ATOMS: atom_id res chain seq x y z
N MET A 1 -1.97 9.96 -0.66
CA MET A 1 -1.49 8.57 -0.69
C MET A 1 -0.11 8.53 -0.08
N ALA A 2 0.06 7.75 0.99
CA ALA A 2 1.35 7.47 1.61
C ALA A 2 1.87 6.10 1.16
N THR A 3 3.18 5.95 0.97
CA THR A 3 3.83 4.67 0.66
C THR A 3 5.29 4.70 1.11
N ASN A 4 5.81 3.55 1.53
CA ASN A 4 7.24 3.40 1.84
C ASN A 4 8.11 3.05 0.60
N CYS A 5 7.51 3.03 -0.60
CA CYS A 5 8.23 2.81 -1.83
C CYS A 5 8.64 4.14 -2.47
N LEU A 6 9.85 4.62 -2.18
CA LEU A 6 10.38 5.88 -2.73
C LEU A 6 10.38 5.91 -4.26
N GLN A 7 10.72 4.79 -4.90
CA GLN A 7 10.72 4.69 -6.36
C GLN A 7 9.33 4.92 -6.94
N LEU A 8 8.27 4.39 -6.32
CA LEU A 8 6.90 4.61 -6.76
C LEU A 8 6.50 6.08 -6.66
N VAL A 9 6.85 6.77 -5.56
CA VAL A 9 6.57 8.20 -5.40
C VAL A 9 7.27 9.02 -6.48
N ARG A 10 8.53 8.73 -6.79
CA ARG A 10 9.26 9.40 -7.88
C ARG A 10 8.56 9.20 -9.22
N LEU A 11 8.19 7.97 -9.56
CA LEU A 11 7.48 7.67 -10.81
C LEU A 11 6.13 8.39 -10.92
N LEU A 12 5.40 8.52 -9.81
CA LEU A 12 4.11 9.21 -9.76
C LEU A 12 4.26 10.73 -9.91
N ILE A 13 5.32 11.32 -9.36
CA ILE A 13 5.60 12.76 -9.45
C ILE A 13 6.20 13.14 -10.81
N GLU A 14 7.21 12.40 -11.28
CA GLU A 14 7.96 12.70 -12.51
C GLU A 14 7.16 12.44 -13.79
N GLN A 15 6.05 11.71 -13.68
CA GLN A 15 5.17 11.36 -14.80
C GLN A 15 5.87 10.61 -15.95
N SER A 16 7.03 10.00 -15.67
CA SER A 16 7.96 9.47 -16.65
C SER A 16 7.58 8.08 -17.21
N CYS A 17 6.52 7.44 -16.72
CA CYS A 17 6.07 6.14 -17.21
C CYS A 17 5.12 6.26 -18.43
N SER A 18 5.67 6.34 -19.64
CA SER A 18 4.86 6.56 -20.83
C SER A 18 4.32 5.30 -21.51
N ARG A 19 4.92 4.10 -21.38
CA ARG A 19 4.47 2.91 -22.15
C ARG A 19 4.57 1.52 -21.48
N SER A 20 4.99 1.40 -20.22
CA SER A 20 5.05 0.11 -19.52
C SER A 20 3.71 -0.26 -18.85
N GLU A 21 3.54 -1.54 -18.49
CA GLU A 21 2.42 -2.00 -17.64
C GLU A 21 2.35 -1.21 -16.32
N LEU A 22 3.52 -0.91 -15.73
CA LEU A 22 3.63 -0.04 -14.56
C LEU A 22 3.10 1.37 -14.84
N GLY A 23 3.29 1.89 -16.05
CA GLY A 23 2.74 3.17 -16.47
C GLY A 23 1.21 3.21 -16.49
N VAL A 24 0.54 2.10 -16.82
CA VAL A 24 -0.92 1.99 -16.72
C VAL A 24 -1.36 2.10 -15.26
N VAL A 25 -0.70 1.38 -14.37
CA VAL A 25 -0.97 1.42 -12.92
C VAL A 25 -0.74 2.81 -12.35
N CYS A 26 0.39 3.45 -12.67
CA CYS A 26 0.70 4.81 -12.22
C CYS A 26 -0.31 5.86 -12.72
N ARG A 27 -0.86 5.71 -13.94
CA ARG A 27 -1.93 6.59 -14.43
C ARG A 27 -3.22 6.42 -13.65
N ASN A 28 -3.61 5.17 -13.35
CA ASN A 28 -4.81 4.90 -12.57
C ASN A 28 -4.70 5.45 -11.14
N ILE A 29 -3.54 5.27 -10.50
CA ILE A 29 -3.26 5.82 -9.17
C ILE A 29 -3.36 7.34 -9.18
N ARG A 30 -2.75 8.02 -10.16
CA ARG A 30 -2.83 9.49 -10.29
C ARG A 30 -4.26 9.97 -10.43
N ARG A 31 -5.02 9.38 -11.35
CA ARG A 31 -6.43 9.72 -11.54
C ARG A 31 -7.22 9.62 -10.24
N LEU A 32 -7.08 8.53 -9.50
CA LEU A 32 -7.78 8.32 -8.22
C LEU A 32 -7.40 9.35 -7.16
N VAL A 33 -6.11 9.73 -7.11
CA VAL A 33 -5.62 10.73 -6.15
C VAL A 33 -6.09 12.14 -6.54
N GLU A 34 -6.08 12.48 -7.82
CA GLU A 34 -6.59 13.75 -8.37
C GLU A 34 -8.09 13.90 -8.11
N GLU A 35 -8.89 12.86 -8.37
CA GLU A 35 -10.34 12.82 -8.07
C GLU A 35 -10.64 13.11 -6.59
N ARG A 36 -9.71 12.76 -5.69
CA ARG A 36 -9.81 13.00 -4.24
C ARG A 36 -9.05 14.24 -3.76
N ARG A 37 -8.48 15.05 -4.67
CA ARG A 37 -7.61 16.22 -4.37
C ARG A 37 -6.46 15.88 -3.40
N GLY A 38 -5.92 14.67 -3.51
CA GLY A 38 -4.81 14.21 -2.68
C GLY A 38 -3.43 14.51 -3.25
N SER A 39 -2.40 14.16 -2.50
CA SER A 39 -0.99 14.21 -2.90
C SER A 39 -0.28 12.89 -2.64
N PHE A 40 0.92 12.71 -3.19
CA PHE A 40 1.79 11.56 -2.91
C PHE A 40 2.81 11.93 -1.84
N SER A 41 3.01 11.02 -0.87
CA SER A 41 4.02 11.19 0.16
C SER A 41 4.78 9.89 0.40
N HIS A 42 6.10 10.01 0.57
CA HIS A 42 6.94 8.91 1.01
C HIS A 42 6.95 8.88 2.54
N VAL A 43 6.70 7.71 3.12
CA VAL A 43 6.72 7.52 4.58
C VAL A 43 7.68 6.39 4.95
N TYR A 44 8.19 6.41 6.18
CA TYR A 44 8.96 5.30 6.71
C TYR A 44 8.10 4.03 6.84
N ARG A 45 8.74 2.87 6.88
CA ARG A 45 8.05 1.57 6.82
C ARG A 45 7.12 1.37 8.01
N GLU A 46 7.54 1.82 9.17
CA GLU A 46 6.82 1.75 10.45
C GLU A 46 5.46 2.46 10.34
N ALA A 47 5.40 3.58 9.61
CA ALA A 47 4.15 4.29 9.34
C ALA A 47 3.23 3.60 8.32
N ASN A 48 3.69 2.51 7.70
CA ASN A 48 3.00 1.73 6.69
C ASN A 48 3.02 0.21 7.01
N GLU A 49 3.28 -0.15 8.27
CA GLU A 49 3.52 -1.55 8.67
C GLU A 49 2.28 -2.42 8.46
N ALA A 50 1.08 -1.89 8.75
CA ALA A 50 -0.16 -2.57 8.43
C ALA A 50 -0.25 -2.96 6.95
N ALA A 51 0.14 -2.07 6.03
CA ALA A 51 0.16 -2.38 4.60
C ALA A 51 1.19 -3.45 4.23
N HIS A 52 2.31 -3.50 4.96
CA HIS A 52 3.34 -4.52 4.79
C HIS A 52 2.83 -5.90 5.23
N ILE A 53 2.28 -6.00 6.44
CA ILE A 53 1.67 -7.23 7.00
C ILE A 53 0.58 -7.74 6.03
N MET A 54 -0.29 -6.83 5.58
CA MET A 54 -1.36 -7.13 4.63
C MET A 54 -0.83 -7.66 3.29
N ALA A 55 0.24 -7.07 2.74
CA ALA A 55 0.86 -7.56 1.52
C ALA A 55 1.51 -8.94 1.69
N HIS A 56 2.10 -9.21 2.86
CA HIS A 56 2.71 -10.49 3.18
C HIS A 56 1.66 -11.60 3.36
N ALA A 57 0.56 -11.31 4.05
CA ALA A 57 -0.53 -12.25 4.30
C ALA A 57 -1.20 -12.77 3.01
N ARG A 58 -1.18 -11.98 1.93
CA ARG A 58 -1.72 -12.39 0.62
C ARG A 58 -1.08 -13.69 0.08
N THR A 59 0.18 -13.97 0.43
CA THR A 59 0.84 -15.22 -0.01
C THR A 59 0.17 -16.48 0.52
N ARG A 60 -0.68 -16.35 1.55
CA ARG A 60 -1.38 -17.44 2.22
C ARG A 60 -2.81 -17.64 1.71
N TRP A 61 -3.24 -16.92 0.67
CA TRP A 61 -4.61 -16.95 0.19
C TRP A 61 -4.71 -17.62 -1.17
N ASP A 62 -5.58 -18.64 -1.26
CA ASP A 62 -5.84 -19.37 -2.51
C ASP A 62 -6.76 -18.60 -3.47
N GLU A 63 -7.42 -17.53 -3.00
CA GLU A 63 -8.39 -16.78 -3.78
C GLU A 63 -7.94 -15.34 -4.08
N ARG A 64 -8.41 -14.83 -5.23
CA ARG A 64 -8.21 -13.42 -5.59
C ARG A 64 -9.17 -12.54 -4.79
N ILE A 65 -8.66 -11.98 -3.69
CA ILE A 65 -9.44 -11.07 -2.84
C ILE A 65 -9.13 -9.61 -3.21
N VAL A 66 -10.19 -8.80 -3.35
CA VAL A 66 -10.12 -7.34 -3.48
C VAL A 66 -10.76 -6.74 -2.23
N TRP A 67 -10.07 -5.82 -1.55
CA TRP A 67 -10.65 -5.13 -0.39
C TRP A 67 -11.10 -3.74 -0.79
N MET A 68 -12.28 -3.38 -0.32
CA MET A 68 -12.87 -2.06 -0.49
C MET A 68 -13.07 -1.49 0.91
N ASP A 69 -12.41 -0.37 1.19
CA ASP A 69 -12.58 0.49 2.37
C ASP A 69 -12.21 -0.07 3.76
N ARG A 70 -12.11 -1.39 3.97
CA ARG A 70 -11.67 -1.99 5.24
C ARG A 70 -10.88 -3.30 5.05
N PRO A 71 -9.87 -3.59 5.90
CA PRO A 71 -9.21 -4.89 5.89
C PRO A 71 -10.16 -5.98 6.42
N PRO A 72 -10.00 -7.24 5.99
CA PRO A 72 -10.72 -8.37 6.58
C PRO A 72 -10.46 -8.48 8.09
N ILE A 73 -11.49 -8.88 8.86
CA ILE A 73 -11.44 -8.91 10.33
C ILE A 73 -10.27 -9.76 10.85
N TYR A 74 -9.99 -10.91 10.24
CA TYR A 74 -8.90 -11.79 10.65
C TYR A 74 -7.50 -11.18 10.45
N LEU A 75 -7.36 -10.19 9.57
CA LEU A 75 -6.12 -9.42 9.39
C LEU A 75 -5.95 -8.37 10.47
N VAL A 76 -7.05 -7.81 10.99
CA VAL A 76 -7.03 -6.89 12.13
C VAL A 76 -6.47 -7.57 13.37
N ASP A 77 -6.78 -8.85 13.57
CA ASP A 77 -6.25 -9.63 14.69
C ASP A 77 -4.77 -9.96 14.52
N GLN A 78 -4.30 -10.21 13.29
CA GLN A 78 -2.87 -10.40 13.01
C GLN A 78 -2.04 -9.12 13.19
N ILE A 79 -2.56 -7.98 12.74
CA ILE A 79 -1.91 -6.67 12.94
C ILE A 79 -1.74 -6.36 14.44
N LYS A 80 -2.74 -6.69 15.26
CA LYS A 80 -2.68 -6.51 16.72
C LYS A 80 -1.69 -7.45 17.41
N LEU A 81 -1.48 -8.66 16.88
CA LEU A 81 -0.56 -9.64 17.46
C LEU A 81 0.91 -9.25 17.22
N ASP A 82 1.23 -8.67 16.06
CA ASP A 82 2.59 -8.21 15.76
C ASP A 82 2.98 -6.95 16.57
N ASP A 83 2.02 -6.06 16.88
CA ASP A 83 2.25 -4.94 17.81
C ASP A 83 2.57 -5.40 19.24
N VAL A 84 2.06 -6.55 19.67
CA VAL A 84 2.39 -7.14 20.98
C VAL A 84 3.77 -7.78 20.95
N ALA A 85 4.13 -8.47 19.86
CA ALA A 85 5.45 -9.09 19.71
C ALA A 85 6.59 -8.05 19.61
N ALA A 86 6.35 -6.90 18.96
CA ALA A 86 7.32 -5.83 18.82
C ALA A 86 7.57 -5.01 20.11
N ASN A 87 6.69 -5.13 21.11
CA ASN A 87 6.81 -4.44 22.41
C ASN A 87 7.28 -5.38 23.55
N SER A 88 7.81 -6.56 23.19
CA SER A 88 8.28 -7.58 24.15
C SER A 88 9.79 -7.84 24.13
N ASP A 89 10.60 -6.86 23.69
CA ASP A 89 12.06 -6.82 23.89
C ASP A 89 12.53 -5.49 24.51
#